data_AF-A0AAD2QWY8-F1
#
_entry.id   AF-A0AAD2QWY8-F1
#
_cell.length_a   1.000
_cell.length_b   1.000
_cell.length_c   1.000
_cell.angle_alpha   90.00
_cell.angle_beta   90.00
_cell.angle_gamma   90.00
#
_symmetry.space_group_name_H-M   'P 1'
#
loop_
_entity.id
_entity.type
_entity.pdbx_description
1 polymer ?
#
loop_
_entity_poly.entity_id
_entity_poly.type
_entity_poly.pdbx_seq_one_letter_code
_entity_poly.pdbx_strand_id
1 'polypeptide(L)'
;MKFLKSINCLNIKIPSFVQKQIITAVVWNLHSFINNRDSLNFLTEIEKNKYLQILDEIFIYIDKEVIFDFFIINAYYFHQIGMVNCFKYKYDINYQEYWIEKVDYKNNSILVAYFTLNYNEEVNIQIDGIRLKPQITKIVQYDFINRVFIYKRMFWVEIPHYTFCFKVNFLIENNNCFSIKIRDVYGMFEVAKNFLLLDDVWIFIDHPEYAGDNAESLYRYFDRFYPEKNILFALKKRSLDWNRLENDRFRLIDVDSFDFNSLVKKCKKIISSQLIYNYINLDKKEGQFIYFPSSDINHTHFNIINNLNIDLMFILRDFYNPSIDFSYFSLTSKEVKVLETPPRFEYLSFQKKDKKILFL
;
A
#
# COMPACT_ATOMS: atom_id res chain seq x y z
N MET A 1 -1.59 -37.48 -1.12
CA MET A 1 -2.70 -37.88 -0.23
C MET A 1 -2.74 -39.35 0.18
N LYS A 2 -2.75 -40.33 -0.75
CA LYS A 2 -2.84 -41.76 -0.37
C LYS A 2 -1.80 -42.17 0.69
N PHE A 3 -0.55 -41.77 0.51
CA PHE A 3 0.54 -41.98 1.48
C PHE A 3 0.27 -41.40 2.88
N LEU A 4 -0.18 -40.15 2.97
CA LEU A 4 -0.47 -39.48 4.25
C LEU A 4 -1.64 -40.14 4.98
N LYS A 5 -2.69 -40.53 4.23
CA LYS A 5 -3.82 -41.28 4.76
C LYS A 5 -3.35 -42.62 5.34
N SER A 6 -2.48 -43.34 4.65
CA SER A 6 -1.90 -44.60 5.13
C SER A 6 -1.08 -44.42 6.42
N ILE A 7 -0.23 -43.39 6.51
CA ILE A 7 0.57 -43.10 7.72
C ILE A 7 -0.33 -42.74 8.91
N ASN A 8 -1.35 -41.92 8.68
CA ASN A 8 -2.26 -41.50 9.74
C ASN A 8 -3.11 -42.65 10.28
N CYS A 9 -3.54 -43.60 9.43
CA CYS A 9 -4.21 -44.82 9.89
C CYS A 9 -3.34 -45.67 10.83
N LEU A 10 -2.01 -45.49 10.79
CA LEU A 10 -1.06 -46.17 11.66
C LEU A 10 -0.77 -45.39 12.95
N ASN A 11 -1.44 -44.24 13.19
CA ASN A 11 -1.18 -43.34 14.32
C ASN A 11 0.29 -42.87 14.43
N ILE A 12 1.03 -42.90 13.33
CA ILE A 12 2.41 -42.43 13.28
C ILE A 12 2.41 -40.92 13.04
N LYS A 13 3.07 -40.17 13.93
CA LYS A 13 3.27 -38.73 13.72
C LYS A 13 4.10 -38.50 12.46
N ILE A 14 3.59 -37.69 11.54
CA ILE A 14 4.29 -37.36 10.30
C ILE A 14 5.52 -36.49 10.66
N PRO A 15 6.74 -36.88 10.23
CA PRO A 15 7.94 -36.11 10.53
C PRO A 15 7.89 -34.69 9.96
N SER A 16 8.45 -33.71 10.68
CA SER A 16 8.42 -32.30 10.29
C SER A 16 9.00 -32.04 8.88
N PHE A 17 10.05 -32.75 8.48
CA PHE A 17 10.63 -32.58 7.14
C PHE A 17 9.66 -33.01 6.01
N VAL A 18 8.84 -34.05 6.24
CA VAL A 18 7.80 -34.48 5.30
C VAL A 18 6.70 -33.42 5.22
N GLN A 19 6.29 -32.89 6.38
CA GLN A 19 5.32 -31.80 6.44
C GLN A 19 5.81 -30.56 5.67
N LYS A 20 7.09 -30.16 5.84
CA LYS A 20 7.68 -29.05 5.08
C LYS A 20 7.69 -29.29 3.57
N GLN A 21 7.97 -30.52 3.11
CA GLN A 21 7.86 -30.86 1.69
C GLN A 21 6.44 -30.71 1.15
N ILE A 22 5.42 -31.08 1.95
CA ILE A 22 4.01 -30.88 1.59
C ILE A 22 3.71 -29.38 1.49
N ILE A 23 4.15 -28.56 2.45
CA ILE A 23 3.98 -27.10 2.39
C ILE A 23 4.61 -26.55 1.11
N THR A 24 5.85 -26.93 0.78
CA THR A 24 6.52 -26.50 -0.46
C THR A 24 5.72 -26.84 -1.72
N ALA A 25 5.06 -28.00 -1.76
CA ALA A 25 4.25 -28.38 -2.92
C ALA A 25 2.97 -27.54 -3.06
N VAL A 26 2.43 -27.02 -1.96
CA VAL A 26 1.16 -26.28 -1.94
C VAL A 26 1.36 -24.76 -1.97
N VAL A 27 2.45 -24.25 -1.40
CA VAL A 27 2.67 -22.81 -1.20
C VAL A 27 2.71 -22.02 -2.51
N TRP A 28 3.19 -22.62 -3.60
CA TRP A 28 3.18 -22.01 -4.94
C TRP A 28 1.76 -21.74 -5.45
N ASN A 29 0.82 -22.63 -5.14
CA ASN A 29 -0.59 -22.42 -5.46
C ASN A 29 -1.18 -21.31 -4.61
N LEU A 30 -0.87 -21.28 -3.30
CA LEU A 30 -1.30 -20.20 -2.40
C LEU A 30 -0.85 -18.85 -2.95
N HIS A 31 0.44 -18.73 -3.26
CA HIS A 31 1.03 -17.51 -3.81
C HIS A 31 0.31 -17.03 -5.09
N SER A 32 -0.06 -17.96 -5.97
CA SER A 32 -0.69 -17.64 -7.25
C SER A 32 -2.14 -17.18 -7.14
N PHE A 33 -2.88 -17.66 -6.13
CA PHE A 33 -4.33 -17.45 -6.04
C PHE A 33 -4.75 -16.41 -4.99
N ILE A 34 -3.86 -16.01 -4.08
CA ILE A 34 -4.14 -14.94 -3.11
C ILE A 34 -4.46 -13.64 -3.85
N ASN A 35 -5.59 -13.01 -3.50
CA ASN A 35 -6.14 -11.80 -4.14
C ASN A 35 -6.28 -11.89 -5.67
N ASN A 36 -6.30 -13.09 -6.25
CA ASN A 36 -6.33 -13.31 -7.68
C ASN A 36 -7.52 -14.18 -8.07
N ARG A 37 -8.73 -13.62 -7.97
CA ARG A 37 -9.97 -14.35 -8.28
C ARG A 37 -10.01 -14.84 -9.73
N ASP A 38 -9.43 -14.06 -10.64
CA ASP A 38 -9.46 -14.38 -12.08
C ASP A 38 -8.64 -15.61 -12.45
N SER A 39 -7.59 -15.91 -11.68
CA SER A 39 -6.74 -17.09 -11.90
C SER A 39 -7.51 -18.41 -11.86
N LEU A 40 -8.69 -18.44 -11.26
CA LEU A 40 -9.53 -19.63 -11.10
C LEU A 40 -10.87 -19.53 -11.85
N ASN A 41 -11.02 -18.58 -12.78
CA ASN A 41 -12.26 -18.41 -13.55
C ASN A 41 -12.58 -19.61 -14.45
N PHE A 42 -11.59 -20.46 -14.75
CA PHE A 42 -11.79 -21.71 -15.50
C PHE A 42 -12.41 -22.84 -14.66
N LEU A 43 -12.52 -22.67 -13.34
CA LEU A 43 -13.15 -23.63 -12.43
C LEU A 43 -14.57 -23.18 -12.07
N THR A 44 -15.48 -24.14 -12.00
CA THR A 44 -16.81 -23.95 -11.40
C THR A 44 -16.71 -23.75 -9.88
N GLU A 45 -17.74 -23.17 -9.27
CA GLU A 45 -17.79 -23.03 -7.79
C GLU A 45 -17.72 -24.38 -7.06
N ILE A 46 -18.26 -25.45 -7.66
CA ILE A 46 -18.15 -26.82 -7.12
C ILE A 46 -16.69 -27.28 -7.13
N GLU A 47 -15.95 -27.03 -8.21
CA GLU A 47 -14.54 -27.39 -8.32
C GLU A 47 -13.65 -26.56 -7.39
N LYS A 48 -13.92 -25.26 -7.24
CA LYS A 48 -13.23 -24.39 -6.27
C LYS A 48 -13.42 -24.90 -4.84
N ASN A 49 -14.65 -25.28 -4.48
CA ASN A 49 -14.94 -25.87 -3.17
C ASN A 49 -14.23 -27.21 -2.97
N LYS A 50 -14.21 -28.08 -3.99
CA LYS A 50 -13.49 -29.35 -3.95
C LYS A 50 -11.99 -29.15 -3.79
N TYR A 51 -11.41 -28.15 -4.47
CA TYR A 51 -10.01 -27.81 -4.32
C TYR A 51 -9.67 -27.37 -2.88
N LEU A 52 -10.51 -26.52 -2.29
CA LEU A 52 -10.36 -26.11 -0.89
C LEU A 52 -10.47 -27.28 0.09
N GLN A 53 -11.41 -28.21 -0.12
CA GLN A 53 -11.53 -29.42 0.69
C GLN A 53 -10.25 -30.28 0.63
N ILE A 54 -9.63 -30.39 -0.54
CA ILE A 54 -8.35 -31.10 -0.68
C ILE A 54 -7.25 -30.38 0.12
N LEU A 55 -7.21 -29.04 0.09
CA LEU A 55 -6.27 -28.28 0.90
C LEU A 55 -6.53 -28.47 2.40
N ASP A 56 -7.79 -28.42 2.86
CA ASP A 56 -8.15 -28.71 4.26
C ASP A 56 -7.65 -30.10 4.67
N GLU A 57 -7.89 -31.11 3.84
CA GLU A 57 -7.40 -32.47 4.07
C GLU A 57 -5.87 -32.52 4.17
N ILE A 58 -5.15 -31.80 3.30
CA ILE A 58 -3.69 -31.73 3.34
C ILE A 58 -3.22 -31.09 4.64
N PHE A 59 -3.81 -29.95 5.01
CA PHE A 59 -3.39 -29.19 6.16
C PHE A 59 -3.64 -29.92 7.48
N ILE A 60 -4.61 -30.85 7.58
CA ILE A 60 -4.74 -31.74 8.76
C ILE A 60 -3.41 -32.38 9.17
N TYR A 61 -2.58 -32.74 8.19
CA TYR A 61 -1.31 -33.46 8.39
C TYR A 61 -0.10 -32.57 8.71
N ILE A 62 -0.30 -31.26 8.80
CA ILE A 62 0.77 -30.28 9.00
C ILE A 62 0.58 -29.64 10.38
N ASP A 63 1.54 -29.75 11.29
CA ASP A 63 1.48 -29.13 12.61
C ASP A 63 1.62 -27.60 12.49
N LYS A 64 0.97 -26.84 13.39
CA LYS A 64 1.03 -25.37 13.34
C LYS A 64 2.45 -24.86 13.51
N GLU A 65 3.22 -25.52 14.37
CA GLU A 65 4.61 -25.18 14.68
C GLU A 65 5.49 -25.36 13.45
N VAL A 66 5.18 -26.36 12.61
CA VAL A 66 5.90 -26.58 11.35
C VAL A 66 5.57 -25.51 10.31
N ILE A 67 4.35 -24.96 10.31
CA ILE A 67 3.98 -23.82 9.44
C ILE A 67 4.80 -22.58 9.82
N PHE A 68 4.93 -22.28 11.11
CA PHE A 68 5.71 -21.13 11.59
C PHE A 68 7.23 -21.32 11.41
N ASP A 69 7.74 -22.56 11.52
CA ASP A 69 9.14 -22.92 11.26
C ASP A 69 9.44 -23.14 9.76
N PHE A 70 8.45 -22.97 8.88
CA PHE A 70 8.64 -23.12 7.44
C PHE A 70 9.12 -21.81 6.82
N PHE A 71 10.33 -21.84 6.26
CA PHE A 71 10.91 -20.73 5.50
C PHE A 71 11.22 -21.21 4.08
N ILE A 72 10.67 -20.55 3.07
CA ILE A 72 11.08 -20.70 1.67
C ILE A 72 11.19 -19.31 1.05
N ILE A 73 12.07 -19.16 0.05
CA ILE A 73 12.30 -17.90 -0.66
C ILE A 73 10.93 -17.30 -1.06
N ASN A 74 10.65 -16.08 -0.60
CA ASN A 74 9.39 -15.34 -0.75
C ASN A 74 8.16 -15.82 0.05
N ALA A 75 8.20 -16.95 0.75
CA ALA A 75 7.20 -17.28 1.77
C ALA A 75 7.56 -16.63 3.11
N TYR A 76 7.20 -15.36 3.20
CA TYR A 76 7.31 -14.57 4.42
C TYR A 76 6.26 -14.97 5.47
N TYR A 77 6.41 -14.40 6.66
CA TYR A 77 5.43 -14.32 7.75
C TYR A 77 3.95 -14.23 7.30
N PHE A 78 3.68 -13.47 6.23
CA PHE A 78 2.36 -13.37 5.58
C PHE A 78 1.72 -14.74 5.24
N HIS A 79 2.47 -15.64 4.59
CA HIS A 79 1.94 -16.94 4.19
C HIS A 79 1.76 -17.87 5.40
N GLN A 80 2.64 -17.76 6.41
CA GLN A 80 2.56 -18.57 7.61
C GLN A 80 1.27 -18.30 8.38
N ILE A 81 1.02 -17.03 8.70
CA ILE A 81 -0.21 -16.63 9.40
C ILE A 81 -1.44 -16.90 8.53
N GLY A 82 -1.36 -16.64 7.22
CA GLY A 82 -2.50 -16.86 6.33
C GLY A 82 -2.86 -18.33 6.16
N MET A 83 -1.88 -19.23 6.09
CA MET A 83 -2.13 -20.69 6.13
C MET A 83 -2.77 -21.11 7.45
N VAL A 84 -2.28 -20.59 8.58
CA VAL A 84 -2.85 -20.87 9.90
C VAL A 84 -4.30 -20.36 9.99
N ASN A 85 -4.59 -19.16 9.48
CA ASN A 85 -5.95 -18.64 9.41
C ASN A 85 -6.85 -19.50 8.54
N CYS A 86 -6.43 -19.73 7.30
CA CYS A 86 -7.27 -20.30 6.25
C CYS A 86 -7.54 -21.80 6.43
N PHE A 87 -6.61 -22.54 7.07
CA PHE A 87 -6.68 -24.01 7.14
C PHE A 87 -6.54 -24.60 8.55
N LYS A 88 -6.09 -23.82 9.54
CA LYS A 88 -5.96 -24.29 10.93
C LYS A 88 -6.96 -23.66 11.88
N TYR A 89 -7.46 -22.47 11.59
CA TYR A 89 -8.40 -21.73 12.42
C TYR A 89 -7.95 -21.61 13.89
N LYS A 90 -6.62 -21.53 14.10
CA LYS A 90 -6.00 -21.45 15.43
C LYS A 90 -5.18 -20.17 15.52
N TYR A 91 -5.67 -19.20 16.29
CA TYR A 91 -4.91 -18.01 16.61
C TYR A 91 -3.91 -18.29 17.74
N ASP A 92 -2.67 -17.81 17.60
CA ASP A 92 -1.65 -17.90 18.65
C ASP A 92 -0.84 -16.60 18.68
N ILE A 93 -1.12 -15.79 19.69
CA ILE A 93 -0.53 -14.45 19.86
C ILE A 93 1.00 -14.48 19.96
N ASN A 94 1.59 -15.62 20.34
CA ASN A 94 3.04 -15.74 20.51
C ASN A 94 3.81 -15.63 19.19
N TYR A 95 3.14 -15.84 18.05
CA TYR A 95 3.72 -15.69 16.73
C TYR A 95 3.44 -14.31 16.12
N GLN A 96 2.89 -13.36 16.88
CA GLN A 96 2.53 -12.06 16.33
C GLN A 96 3.77 -11.20 16.05
N GLU A 97 3.99 -10.90 14.78
CA GLU A 97 4.94 -9.89 14.32
C GLU A 97 4.23 -8.61 13.86
N TYR A 98 5.00 -7.52 13.87
CA TYR A 98 4.58 -6.19 13.44
C TYR A 98 5.73 -5.53 12.69
N TRP A 99 5.42 -4.47 11.96
CA TRP A 99 6.43 -3.61 11.34
C TRP A 99 5.93 -2.17 11.24
N ILE A 100 6.86 -1.25 11.00
CA ILE A 100 6.54 0.12 10.63
C ILE A 100 6.36 0.17 9.12
N GLU A 101 5.15 0.47 8.67
CA GLU A 101 4.81 0.64 7.26
C GLU A 101 5.30 1.99 6.74
N LYS A 102 5.07 3.06 7.50
CA LYS A 102 5.39 4.44 7.12
C LYS A 102 5.75 5.30 8.33
N VAL A 103 6.46 6.38 8.05
CA VAL A 103 6.92 7.36 9.02
C VAL A 103 6.47 8.75 8.55
N ASP A 104 5.78 9.48 9.40
CA ASP A 104 5.41 10.87 9.19
C ASP A 104 6.11 11.75 10.23
N TYR A 105 7.28 12.25 9.85
CA TYR A 105 8.12 13.08 10.70
C TYR A 105 7.51 14.45 11.02
N LYS A 106 6.57 14.96 10.22
CA LYS A 106 5.95 16.28 10.46
C LYS A 106 5.05 16.26 11.68
N ASN A 107 4.37 15.12 11.87
CA ASN A 107 3.46 14.90 12.98
C ASN A 107 4.02 13.90 14.02
N ASN A 108 5.33 13.58 13.97
CA ASN A 108 5.98 12.53 14.76
C ASN A 108 5.15 11.27 14.90
N SER A 109 4.63 10.76 13.79
CA SER A 109 3.74 9.61 13.82
C SER A 109 4.27 8.49 12.95
N ILE A 110 3.99 7.26 13.36
CA ILE A 110 4.34 6.05 12.63
C ILE A 110 3.08 5.28 12.29
N LEU A 111 3.06 4.68 11.11
CA LEU A 111 2.04 3.73 10.70
C LEU A 111 2.55 2.34 11.02
N VAL A 112 1.92 1.70 12.00
CA VAL A 112 2.25 0.33 12.42
C VAL A 112 1.30 -0.63 11.74
N ALA A 113 1.83 -1.76 11.28
CA ALA A 113 1.04 -2.81 10.66
C ALA A 113 1.37 -4.17 11.25
N TYR A 114 0.36 -5.04 11.27
CA TYR A 114 0.49 -6.44 11.66
C TYR A 114 -0.58 -7.27 10.96
N PHE A 115 -0.35 -8.58 10.85
CA PHE A 115 -1.36 -9.48 10.31
C PHE A 115 -2.15 -10.16 11.43
N THR A 116 -3.45 -10.39 11.21
CA THR A 116 -4.34 -11.03 12.19
C THR A 116 -5.44 -11.87 11.54
N LEU A 117 -5.99 -12.77 12.35
CA LEU A 117 -7.18 -13.56 12.06
C LEU A 117 -8.45 -12.83 12.54
N ASN A 118 -8.33 -12.05 13.62
CA ASN A 118 -9.44 -11.35 14.27
C ASN A 118 -9.31 -9.85 14.05
N TYR A 119 -10.04 -9.33 13.06
CA TYR A 119 -10.03 -7.90 12.75
C TYR A 119 -10.66 -7.02 13.85
N ASN A 120 -11.43 -7.62 14.78
CA ASN A 120 -12.09 -6.92 15.88
C ASN A 120 -11.23 -6.81 17.16
N GLU A 121 -10.00 -7.31 17.13
CA GLU A 121 -9.07 -7.21 18.27
C GLU A 121 -8.94 -5.77 18.78
N GLU A 122 -8.90 -5.59 20.09
CA GLU A 122 -8.58 -4.29 20.66
C GLU A 122 -7.07 -4.10 20.71
N VAL A 123 -6.58 -3.00 20.13
CA VAL A 123 -5.17 -2.61 20.17
C VAL A 123 -5.02 -1.41 21.10
N ASN A 124 -4.13 -1.55 22.06
CA ASN A 124 -3.74 -0.49 22.98
C ASN A 124 -2.23 -0.24 22.86
N ILE A 125 -1.82 1.02 22.93
CA ILE A 125 -0.42 1.42 22.89
C ILE A 125 -0.03 1.90 24.28
N GLN A 126 1.19 1.59 24.74
CA GLN A 126 1.68 2.06 26.03
C GLN A 126 3.01 2.79 25.88
N ILE A 127 3.04 4.05 26.31
CA ILE A 127 4.21 4.96 26.31
C ILE A 127 4.26 5.62 27.69
N ASP A 128 5.43 5.62 28.36
CA ASP A 128 5.58 6.16 29.73
C ASP A 128 4.56 5.63 30.75
N GLY A 129 4.12 4.39 30.59
CA GLY A 129 3.07 3.80 31.44
C GLY A 129 1.65 4.25 31.10
N ILE A 130 1.47 5.25 30.24
CA ILE A 130 0.17 5.77 29.79
C ILE A 130 -0.34 4.91 28.63
N ARG A 131 -1.62 4.52 28.70
CA ARG A 131 -2.31 3.83 27.60
C ARG A 131 -2.89 4.84 26.60
N LEU A 132 -2.57 4.66 25.33
CA LEU A 132 -3.03 5.44 24.20
C LEU A 132 -3.84 4.55 23.26
N LYS A 133 -4.85 5.13 22.62
CA LYS A 133 -5.61 4.47 21.56
C LYS A 133 -5.02 4.82 20.18
N PRO A 134 -5.13 3.91 19.20
CA PRO A 134 -4.80 4.23 17.81
C PRO A 134 -5.69 5.36 17.27
N GLN A 135 -5.13 6.29 16.49
CA GLN A 135 -5.89 7.45 15.97
C GLN A 135 -6.66 7.12 14.69
N ILE A 136 -5.94 6.66 13.66
CA ILE A 136 -6.49 6.29 12.36
C ILE A 136 -6.18 4.82 12.17
N THR A 137 -7.21 4.01 11.96
CA THR A 137 -7.10 2.57 11.74
C THR A 137 -7.48 2.21 10.31
N LYS A 138 -6.99 1.06 9.87
CA LYS A 138 -7.31 0.49 8.56
C LYS A 138 -7.23 -1.03 8.62
N ILE A 139 -8.20 -1.70 8.01
CA ILE A 139 -8.20 -3.14 7.78
C ILE A 139 -8.05 -3.38 6.27
N VAL A 140 -7.02 -4.13 5.89
CA VAL A 140 -6.83 -4.65 4.54
C VAL A 140 -7.18 -6.13 4.54
N GLN A 141 -8.01 -6.56 3.61
CA GLN A 141 -8.38 -7.96 3.47
C GLN A 141 -7.53 -8.63 2.38
N TYR A 142 -7.10 -9.85 2.63
CA TYR A 142 -6.52 -10.72 1.62
C TYR A 142 -7.42 -11.96 1.48
N ASP A 143 -7.82 -12.26 0.27
CA ASP A 143 -8.69 -13.39 -0.06
C ASP A 143 -7.89 -14.54 -0.66
N PHE A 144 -8.36 -15.76 -0.40
CA PHE A 144 -7.92 -16.96 -1.07
C PHE A 144 -9.15 -17.74 -1.55
N ILE A 145 -9.37 -17.73 -2.86
CA ILE A 145 -10.54 -18.35 -3.52
C ILE A 145 -11.86 -17.75 -3.01
N ASN A 146 -12.56 -18.43 -2.09
CA ASN A 146 -13.81 -17.96 -1.48
C ASN A 146 -13.71 -17.83 0.05
N ARG A 147 -12.48 -17.84 0.58
CA ARG A 147 -12.18 -17.62 1.99
C ARG A 147 -11.37 -16.35 2.17
N VAL A 148 -11.46 -15.75 3.34
CA VAL A 148 -10.46 -14.76 3.74
C VAL A 148 -9.18 -15.49 4.10
N PHE A 149 -8.10 -15.15 3.40
CA PHE A 149 -6.77 -15.67 3.69
C PHE A 149 -6.24 -15.08 4.99
N ILE A 150 -6.25 -13.75 5.14
CA ILE A 150 -5.74 -13.05 6.31
C ILE A 150 -6.17 -11.57 6.28
N TYR A 151 -6.16 -10.90 7.43
CA TYR A 151 -6.29 -9.45 7.52
C TYR A 151 -4.94 -8.81 7.85
N LYS A 152 -4.66 -7.65 7.27
CA LYS A 152 -3.61 -6.72 7.75
C LYS A 152 -4.30 -5.58 8.46
N ARG A 153 -3.97 -5.37 9.72
CA ARG A 153 -4.39 -4.19 10.49
C ARG A 153 -3.28 -3.18 10.48
N MET A 154 -3.65 -1.93 10.21
CA MET A 154 -2.75 -0.81 10.16
C MET A 154 -3.30 0.30 11.03
N PHE A 155 -2.44 0.99 11.75
CA PHE A 155 -2.87 2.12 12.54
C PHE A 155 -1.76 3.14 12.79
N TRP A 156 -2.16 4.41 12.82
CA TRP A 156 -1.26 5.51 13.14
C TRP A 156 -1.10 5.67 14.65
N VAL A 157 0.15 5.82 15.06
CA VAL A 157 0.56 6.12 16.43
C VAL A 157 1.35 7.41 16.43
N GLU A 158 0.86 8.40 17.18
CA GLU A 158 1.60 9.61 17.48
C GLU A 158 2.61 9.33 18.58
N ILE A 159 3.86 9.70 18.32
CA ILE A 159 4.99 9.50 19.21
C ILE A 159 5.29 10.85 19.86
N PRO A 160 5.22 10.95 21.20
CA PRO A 160 5.57 12.17 21.89
C PRO A 160 6.96 12.66 21.51
N HIS A 161 7.14 13.99 21.40
CA HIS A 161 8.45 14.60 21.15
C HIS A 161 9.51 14.21 22.19
N TYR A 162 9.06 13.97 23.43
CA TYR A 162 9.88 13.53 24.54
C TYR A 162 9.15 12.42 25.27
N THR A 163 9.88 11.38 25.62
CA THR A 163 9.41 10.26 26.45
C THR A 163 10.56 9.73 27.28
N PHE A 164 10.26 9.23 28.47
CA PHE A 164 11.26 8.61 29.35
C PHE A 164 11.34 7.09 29.14
N CYS A 165 10.42 6.52 28.37
CA CYS A 165 10.38 5.09 28.10
C CYS A 165 11.47 4.70 27.10
N PHE A 166 12.05 3.52 27.31
CA PHE A 166 12.98 2.94 26.33
C PHE A 166 12.26 2.30 25.15
N LYS A 167 11.00 1.91 25.34
CA LYS A 167 10.19 1.21 24.33
C LYS A 167 8.74 1.68 24.32
N VAL A 168 8.15 1.69 23.12
CA VAL A 168 6.70 1.75 22.91
C VAL A 168 6.19 0.32 22.86
N ASN A 169 5.22 -0.01 23.71
CA ASN A 169 4.63 -1.35 23.75
C ASN A 169 3.27 -1.33 23.05
N PHE A 170 2.97 -2.40 22.34
CA PHE A 170 1.70 -2.60 21.67
C PHE A 170 1.04 -3.85 22.24
N LEU A 171 -0.16 -3.64 22.76
CA LEU A 171 -0.93 -4.64 23.45
C LEU A 171 -2.15 -5.01 22.61
N ILE A 172 -2.30 -6.29 22.30
CA ILE A 172 -3.51 -6.85 21.69
C ILE A 172 -4.26 -7.60 22.79
N GLU A 173 -5.53 -7.24 23.00
CA GLU A 173 -6.36 -7.85 24.07
C GLU A 173 -5.70 -7.81 25.46
N ASN A 174 -4.98 -6.72 25.76
CA ASN A 174 -4.17 -6.51 26.97
C ASN A 174 -2.90 -7.37 27.13
N ASN A 175 -2.57 -8.24 26.17
CA ASN A 175 -1.29 -8.94 26.15
C ASN A 175 -0.26 -8.08 25.43
N ASN A 176 0.91 -7.86 26.02
CA ASN A 176 2.01 -7.22 25.29
C ASN A 176 2.49 -8.17 24.20
N CYS A 177 2.23 -7.81 22.94
CA CYS A 177 2.52 -8.67 21.80
C CYS A 177 3.84 -8.27 21.17
N PHE A 178 4.10 -6.96 21.12
CA PHE A 178 5.31 -6.47 20.52
C PHE A 178 5.71 -5.09 21.04
N SER A 179 6.99 -4.75 20.87
CA SER A 179 7.55 -3.50 21.38
C SER A 179 8.68 -3.00 20.51
N ILE A 180 8.75 -1.69 20.29
CA ILE A 180 9.82 -1.02 19.53
C ILE A 180 10.64 -0.13 20.45
N LYS A 181 11.96 -0.05 20.23
CA LYS A 181 12.79 0.92 20.97
C LYS A 181 12.48 2.32 20.47
N ILE A 182 12.27 3.26 21.40
CA ILE A 182 11.95 4.64 21.02
C ILE A 182 13.09 5.28 20.21
N ARG A 183 14.34 4.95 20.52
CA ARG A 183 15.52 5.44 19.79
C ARG A 183 15.47 5.09 18.31
N ASP A 184 14.98 3.90 17.97
CA ASP A 184 14.89 3.45 16.57
C ASP A 184 13.84 4.28 15.82
N VAL A 185 12.70 4.56 16.48
CA VAL A 185 11.64 5.43 15.96
C VAL A 185 12.14 6.86 15.75
N TYR A 186 12.82 7.46 16.74
CA TYR A 186 13.40 8.79 16.57
C TYR A 186 14.46 8.82 15.47
N GLY A 187 15.29 7.78 15.36
CA GLY A 187 16.24 7.63 14.26
C GLY A 187 15.56 7.65 12.89
N MET A 188 14.39 7.00 12.76
CA MET A 188 13.59 7.05 11.53
C MET A 188 13.06 8.45 11.24
N PHE A 189 12.61 9.21 12.25
CA PHE A 189 12.20 10.61 12.06
C PHE A 189 13.36 11.48 11.59
N GLU A 190 14.57 11.30 12.14
CA GLU A 190 15.75 12.05 11.70
C GLU A 190 16.15 11.73 10.25
N VAL A 191 16.13 10.46 9.86
CA VAL A 191 16.37 10.07 8.46
C VAL A 191 15.33 10.71 7.53
N ALA A 192 14.06 10.72 7.96
CA ALA A 192 13.02 11.40 7.20
C ALA A 192 13.26 12.92 7.15
N LYS A 193 13.74 13.58 8.20
CA LYS A 193 14.01 15.04 8.14
C LYS A 193 14.97 15.48 7.03
N ASN A 194 15.77 14.58 6.45
CA ASN A 194 16.53 14.86 5.23
C ASN A 194 15.65 15.39 4.07
N PHE A 195 14.33 15.20 4.11
CA PHE A 195 13.35 15.91 3.28
C PHE A 195 13.55 17.45 3.23
N LEU A 196 14.11 18.06 4.28
CA LEU A 196 14.40 19.50 4.33
C LEU A 196 15.55 19.92 3.40
N LEU A 197 16.40 18.97 2.99
CA LEU A 197 17.55 19.21 2.11
C LEU A 197 17.22 19.03 0.63
N LEU A 198 15.99 18.62 0.31
CA LEU A 198 15.52 18.44 -1.06
C LEU A 198 15.36 19.78 -1.78
N ASP A 199 15.56 19.74 -3.10
CA ASP A 199 15.33 20.89 -3.96
C ASP A 199 13.83 21.21 -3.93
N ASP A 200 13.46 22.47 -3.69
CA ASP A 200 12.05 22.93 -3.63
C ASP A 200 11.41 23.01 -5.04
N VAL A 201 11.62 21.96 -5.83
CA VAL A 201 11.07 21.74 -7.18
C VAL A 201 9.89 20.79 -7.10
N TRP A 202 8.80 21.15 -7.77
CA TRP A 202 7.62 20.30 -7.89
C TRP A 202 7.42 19.90 -9.33
N ILE A 203 7.35 18.60 -9.58
CA ILE A 203 7.17 18.03 -10.91
C ILE A 203 5.69 17.65 -11.07
N PHE A 204 5.06 18.18 -12.11
CA PHE A 204 3.72 17.81 -12.54
C PHE A 204 3.83 16.90 -13.77
N ILE A 205 3.04 15.83 -13.81
CA ILE A 205 3.04 14.89 -14.94
C ILE A 205 1.65 14.28 -15.12
N ASP A 206 1.16 14.27 -16.35
CA ASP A 206 -0.03 13.51 -16.72
C ASP A 206 0.38 12.12 -17.20
N HIS A 207 0.36 11.91 -18.52
CA HIS A 207 1.02 10.79 -19.17
C HIS A 207 2.32 11.30 -19.82
N PRO A 208 3.41 10.51 -19.84
CA PRO A 208 4.67 10.97 -20.44
C PRO A 208 4.57 11.37 -21.93
N GLU A 209 3.62 10.81 -22.67
CA GLU A 209 3.45 11.07 -24.11
C GLU A 209 2.39 12.14 -24.43
N TYR A 210 1.48 12.48 -23.50
CA TYR A 210 0.36 13.41 -23.75
C TYR A 210 -0.09 14.11 -22.47
N ALA A 211 -0.52 15.35 -22.60
CA ALA A 211 -0.98 16.19 -21.50
C ALA A 211 -2.52 16.30 -21.49
N GLY A 212 -3.06 17.27 -20.73
CA GLY A 212 -4.48 17.59 -20.73
C GLY A 212 -5.30 16.94 -19.62
N ASP A 213 -4.66 16.48 -18.54
CA ASP A 213 -5.35 15.88 -17.40
C ASP A 213 -5.21 16.73 -16.11
N ASN A 214 -5.45 16.10 -14.95
CA ASN A 214 -5.47 16.78 -13.66
C ASN A 214 -4.14 17.48 -13.32
N ALA A 215 -2.98 16.96 -13.71
CA ALA A 215 -1.69 17.56 -13.42
C ALA A 215 -1.42 18.78 -14.30
N GLU A 216 -1.80 18.78 -15.59
CA GLU A 216 -1.77 20.02 -16.40
C GLU A 216 -2.64 21.10 -15.76
N SER A 217 -3.85 20.72 -15.34
CA SER A 217 -4.81 21.65 -14.74
C SER A 217 -4.29 22.25 -13.42
N LEU A 218 -3.69 21.42 -12.56
CA LEU A 218 -3.04 21.87 -11.33
C LEU A 218 -1.79 22.71 -11.61
N TYR A 219 -0.97 22.34 -12.60
CA TYR A 219 0.19 23.14 -13.00
C TYR A 219 -0.25 24.57 -13.34
N ARG A 220 -1.28 24.74 -14.18
CA ARG A 220 -1.79 26.06 -14.56
C ARG A 220 -2.29 26.87 -13.37
N TYR A 221 -2.93 26.21 -12.39
CA TYR A 221 -3.36 26.86 -11.16
C TYR A 221 -2.15 27.38 -10.35
N PHE A 222 -1.14 26.55 -10.15
CA PHE A 222 0.08 26.96 -9.43
C PHE A 222 0.87 28.04 -10.18
N ASP A 223 1.01 27.92 -11.49
CA ASP A 223 1.70 28.92 -12.30
C ASP A 223 1.02 30.30 -12.23
N ARG A 224 -0.32 30.31 -12.19
CA ARG A 224 -1.12 31.55 -12.11
C ARG A 224 -1.11 32.19 -10.72
N PHE A 225 -1.28 31.40 -9.67
CA PHE A 225 -1.55 31.91 -8.31
C PHE A 225 -0.34 31.82 -7.37
N TYR A 226 0.66 31.01 -7.70
CA TYR A 226 1.89 30.81 -6.94
C TYR A 226 3.13 30.81 -7.85
N PRO A 227 3.34 31.88 -8.66
CA PRO A 227 4.42 31.95 -9.65
C PRO A 227 5.82 31.87 -9.03
N GLU A 228 5.96 32.15 -7.73
CA GLU A 228 7.21 32.00 -6.98
C GLU A 228 7.62 30.55 -6.78
N LYS A 229 6.71 29.58 -6.97
CA LYS A 229 7.02 28.15 -6.86
C LYS A 229 7.84 27.68 -8.04
N ASN A 230 8.89 26.90 -7.74
CA ASN A 230 9.65 26.22 -8.77
C ASN A 230 8.90 24.96 -9.22
N ILE A 231 8.07 25.11 -10.25
CA ILE A 231 7.28 24.01 -10.82
C ILE A 231 7.78 23.69 -12.22
N LEU A 232 7.79 22.39 -12.55
CA LEU A 232 8.11 21.88 -13.88
C LEU A 232 6.99 20.95 -14.33
N PHE A 233 6.74 20.91 -15.64
CA PHE A 233 5.84 19.96 -16.26
C PHE A 233 6.63 18.94 -17.07
N ALA A 234 6.54 17.68 -16.68
CA ALA A 234 7.28 16.60 -17.31
C ALA A 234 6.46 16.00 -18.46
N LEU A 235 7.06 16.00 -19.65
CA LEU A 235 6.46 15.48 -20.88
C LEU A 235 7.59 15.05 -21.80
N LYS A 236 7.40 14.05 -22.65
CA LYS A 236 8.44 13.69 -23.62
C LYS A 236 8.57 14.77 -24.69
N LYS A 237 9.81 15.08 -25.10
CA LYS A 237 10.09 16.10 -26.13
C LYS A 237 9.37 15.85 -27.47
N ARG A 238 9.09 14.58 -27.77
CA ARG A 238 8.37 14.14 -28.98
C ARG A 238 6.84 14.23 -28.89
N SER A 239 6.27 14.59 -27.75
CA SER A 239 4.83 14.68 -27.57
C SER A 239 4.23 15.74 -28.50
N LEU A 240 3.04 15.45 -29.05
CA LEU A 240 2.27 16.42 -29.84
C LEU A 240 1.86 17.66 -29.02
N ASP A 241 1.77 17.51 -27.69
CA ASP A 241 1.44 18.59 -26.78
C ASP A 241 2.63 19.51 -26.46
N TRP A 242 3.86 19.12 -26.78
CA TRP A 242 5.06 19.88 -26.38
C TRP A 242 5.00 21.33 -26.85
N ASN A 243 4.81 21.54 -28.16
CA ASN A 243 4.79 22.88 -28.75
C ASN A 243 3.61 23.72 -28.23
N ARG A 244 2.46 23.08 -27.96
CA ARG A 244 1.30 23.75 -27.37
C ARG A 244 1.63 24.27 -25.97
N LEU A 245 2.20 23.43 -25.12
CA LEU A 245 2.54 23.79 -23.75
C LEU A 245 3.71 24.78 -23.68
N GLU A 246 4.68 24.67 -24.56
CA GLU A 246 5.79 25.63 -24.68
C GLU A 246 5.27 27.03 -25.06
N ASN A 247 4.32 27.12 -26.00
CA ASN A 247 3.63 28.36 -26.34
C ASN A 247 2.79 28.92 -25.17
N ASP A 248 2.21 28.03 -24.35
CA ASP A 248 1.54 28.37 -23.10
C ASP A 248 2.52 28.71 -21.96
N ARG A 249 3.83 28.77 -22.25
CA ARG A 249 4.91 29.12 -21.31
C ARG A 249 5.11 28.13 -20.17
N PHE A 250 4.77 26.86 -20.38
CA PHE A 250 5.09 25.81 -19.42
C PHE A 250 6.61 25.67 -19.28
N ARG A 251 7.07 25.47 -18.06
CA ARG A 251 8.45 25.05 -17.77
C ARG A 251 8.56 23.55 -17.99
N LEU A 252 8.85 23.16 -19.23
CA LEU A 252 8.86 21.76 -19.66
C LEU A 252 10.19 21.07 -19.30
N ILE A 253 10.11 19.80 -18.91
CA ILE A 253 11.27 18.91 -18.76
C ILE A 253 11.01 17.59 -19.50
N ASP A 254 11.98 17.15 -20.29
CA ASP A 254 11.88 15.90 -21.05
C ASP A 254 12.02 14.69 -20.11
N VAL A 255 11.01 13.82 -20.06
CA VAL A 255 11.00 12.61 -19.22
C VAL A 255 12.15 11.67 -19.57
N ASP A 256 12.57 11.64 -20.83
CA ASP A 256 13.66 10.76 -21.29
C ASP A 256 15.06 11.38 -21.04
N SER A 257 15.13 12.61 -20.48
CA SER A 257 16.40 13.28 -20.20
C SER A 257 17.12 12.73 -18.96
N PHE A 258 18.45 12.87 -18.96
CA PHE A 258 19.26 12.57 -17.77
C PHE A 258 18.93 13.49 -16.59
N ASP A 259 18.66 14.77 -16.89
CA ASP A 259 18.33 15.78 -15.89
C ASP A 259 17.05 15.41 -15.13
N PHE A 260 16.03 14.91 -15.83
CA PHE A 260 14.80 14.43 -15.20
C PHE A 260 15.04 13.32 -14.17
N ASN A 261 15.85 12.33 -14.53
CA ASN A 261 16.19 11.21 -13.63
C ASN A 261 16.95 11.65 -12.38
N SER A 262 17.81 12.67 -12.51
CA SER A 262 18.48 13.29 -11.36
C SER A 262 17.48 14.07 -10.49
N LEU A 263 16.60 14.83 -11.13
CA LEU A 263 15.63 15.69 -10.46
C LEU A 263 14.59 14.90 -9.67
N VAL A 264 14.03 13.82 -10.22
CA VAL A 264 13.06 12.95 -9.53
C VAL A 264 13.55 12.50 -8.15
N LYS A 265 14.85 12.21 -8.03
CA LYS A 265 15.45 11.74 -6.79
C LYS A 265 15.47 12.83 -5.70
N LYS A 266 15.63 14.09 -6.11
CA LYS A 266 15.89 15.23 -5.22
C LYS A 266 14.75 16.23 -5.12
N CYS A 267 13.74 16.13 -5.98
CA CYS A 267 12.61 17.05 -5.98
C CYS A 267 11.76 16.83 -4.74
N LYS A 268 11.15 17.91 -4.25
CA LYS A 268 10.31 17.87 -3.06
C LYS A 268 8.96 17.22 -3.30
N LYS A 269 8.41 17.37 -4.52
CA LYS A 269 7.09 16.82 -4.88
C LYS A 269 7.06 16.30 -6.32
N ILE A 270 6.41 15.16 -6.49
CA ILE A 270 5.95 14.63 -7.77
C ILE A 270 4.42 14.53 -7.69
N ILE A 271 3.72 15.22 -8.58
CA ILE A 271 2.27 15.27 -8.66
C ILE A 271 1.87 14.64 -9.99
N SER A 272 1.22 13.50 -9.94
CA SER A 272 0.97 12.68 -11.13
C SER A 272 -0.51 12.37 -11.33
N SER A 273 -0.99 12.48 -12.57
CA SER A 273 -2.33 12.01 -12.92
C SER A 273 -2.43 10.50 -13.13
N GLN A 274 -1.28 9.84 -13.30
CA GLN A 274 -1.19 8.41 -13.59
C GLN A 274 -0.15 7.69 -12.72
N LEU A 275 -0.27 6.36 -12.67
CA LEU A 275 0.77 5.53 -12.06
C LEU A 275 1.94 5.43 -13.05
N ILE A 276 2.90 6.33 -12.94
CA ILE A 276 4.06 6.48 -13.84
C ILE A 276 5.21 5.50 -13.52
N TYR A 277 4.93 4.39 -12.84
CA TYR A 277 5.94 3.43 -12.34
C TYR A 277 6.78 2.77 -13.44
N ASN A 278 6.27 2.69 -14.67
CA ASN A 278 7.02 2.20 -15.83
C ASN A 278 8.07 3.22 -16.35
N TYR A 279 7.97 4.47 -15.93
CA TYR A 279 8.81 5.58 -16.40
C TYR A 279 9.68 6.14 -15.28
N ILE A 280 9.19 6.08 -14.04
CA ILE A 280 9.87 6.59 -12.87
C ILE A 280 9.99 5.48 -11.84
N ASN A 281 11.22 5.24 -11.40
CA ASN A 281 11.45 4.42 -10.23
C ASN A 281 11.10 5.22 -8.97
N LEU A 282 9.83 5.09 -8.55
CA LEU A 282 9.29 5.75 -7.36
C LEU A 282 9.84 5.16 -6.05
N ASP A 283 10.58 4.06 -6.07
CA ASP A 283 11.25 3.55 -4.87
C ASP A 283 12.51 4.37 -4.54
N LYS A 284 13.07 5.07 -5.53
CA LYS A 284 14.27 5.90 -5.38
C LYS A 284 13.96 7.38 -5.15
N LYS A 285 12.68 7.76 -5.07
CA LYS A 285 12.30 9.15 -4.80
C LYS A 285 12.45 9.43 -3.31
N GLU A 286 13.15 10.51 -2.99
CA GLU A 286 13.20 10.99 -1.62
C GLU A 286 12.00 11.88 -1.31
N GLY A 287 11.46 12.62 -2.29
CA GLY A 287 10.34 13.57 -2.13
C GLY A 287 8.94 12.97 -1.90
N GLN A 288 7.94 13.85 -1.84
CA GLN A 288 6.54 13.43 -1.71
C GLN A 288 5.98 13.01 -3.07
N PHE A 289 5.23 11.91 -3.10
CA PHE A 289 4.48 11.48 -4.27
C PHE A 289 2.98 11.69 -4.02
N ILE A 290 2.39 12.55 -4.85
CA ILE A 290 0.99 12.92 -4.81
C ILE A 290 0.33 12.34 -6.05
N TYR A 291 -0.63 11.45 -5.86
CA TYR A 291 -1.32 10.77 -6.93
C TYR A 291 -2.74 11.31 -7.10
N PHE A 292 -3.07 11.74 -8.32
CA PHE A 292 -4.38 12.21 -8.71
C PHE A 292 -4.92 11.39 -9.88
N PRO A 293 -5.54 10.23 -9.64
CA PRO A 293 -5.99 9.34 -10.71
C PRO A 293 -6.90 10.06 -11.73
N SER A 294 -6.63 9.84 -13.01
CA SER A 294 -7.44 10.33 -14.14
C SER A 294 -8.78 9.62 -14.29
N SER A 295 -8.90 8.42 -13.72
CA SER A 295 -10.05 7.51 -13.78
C SER A 295 -10.29 6.82 -12.44
N ASP A 296 -11.42 6.13 -12.30
CA ASP A 296 -11.68 5.32 -11.11
C ASP A 296 -10.65 4.20 -10.97
N ILE A 297 -10.37 3.83 -9.72
CA ILE A 297 -9.39 2.82 -9.37
C ILE A 297 -10.15 1.56 -9.00
N ASN A 298 -10.08 0.58 -9.89
CA ASN A 298 -10.70 -0.71 -9.67
C ASN A 298 -9.82 -1.67 -8.83
N HIS A 299 -10.38 -2.84 -8.54
CA HIS A 299 -9.75 -3.91 -7.77
C HIS A 299 -8.52 -4.57 -8.41
N THR A 300 -8.02 -4.18 -9.59
CA THR A 300 -6.77 -4.74 -10.12
C THR A 300 -5.55 -3.87 -9.84
N HIS A 301 -5.77 -2.59 -9.49
CA HIS A 301 -4.68 -1.63 -9.25
C HIS A 301 -4.01 -1.77 -7.88
N PHE A 302 -4.58 -2.49 -6.92
CA PHE A 302 -4.02 -2.57 -5.56
C PHE A 302 -2.61 -3.17 -5.55
N ASN A 303 -2.31 -4.12 -6.44
CA ASN A 303 -0.98 -4.73 -6.55
C ASN A 303 0.10 -3.69 -6.85
N ILE A 304 -0.23 -2.68 -7.65
CA ILE A 304 0.69 -1.59 -7.99
C ILE A 304 0.67 -0.56 -6.88
N ILE A 305 -0.52 -0.07 -6.50
CA ILE A 305 -0.70 1.02 -5.55
C ILE A 305 -0.10 0.70 -4.17
N ASN A 306 -0.28 -0.53 -3.67
CA ASN A 306 0.26 -0.93 -2.37
C ASN A 306 1.79 -0.99 -2.32
N ASN A 307 2.43 -1.16 -3.48
CA ASN A 307 3.90 -1.16 -3.58
C ASN A 307 4.45 0.27 -3.77
N LEU A 308 3.60 1.26 -4.00
CA LEU A 308 4.01 2.65 -4.15
C LEU A 308 3.94 3.39 -2.83
N ASN A 309 5.02 4.09 -2.48
CA ASN A 309 5.00 5.02 -1.35
C ASN A 309 4.27 6.32 -1.71
N ILE A 310 2.93 6.24 -1.76
CA ILE A 310 2.03 7.38 -1.98
C ILE A 310 1.87 8.15 -0.66
N ASP A 311 2.22 9.43 -0.68
CA ASP A 311 2.09 10.35 0.45
C ASP A 311 0.70 10.97 0.51
N LEU A 312 0.10 11.22 -0.65
CA LEU A 312 -1.24 11.78 -0.78
C LEU A 312 -1.90 11.26 -2.04
N MET A 313 -3.17 10.90 -1.94
CA MET A 313 -3.97 10.40 -3.02
C MET A 313 -5.32 11.10 -3.02
N PHE A 314 -5.70 11.67 -4.15
CA PHE A 314 -7.03 12.23 -4.33
C PHE A 314 -7.95 11.21 -4.98
N ILE A 315 -9.22 11.22 -4.60
CA ILE A 315 -10.27 10.46 -5.28
C ILE A 315 -11.49 11.35 -5.44
N LEU A 316 -12.36 11.02 -6.39
CA LEU A 316 -13.66 11.66 -6.51
C LEU A 316 -14.67 10.97 -5.59
N ARG A 317 -15.65 11.73 -5.09
CA ARG A 317 -16.69 11.23 -4.18
C ARG A 317 -17.38 9.97 -4.68
N ASP A 318 -17.67 9.91 -5.98
CA ASP A 318 -18.43 8.81 -6.59
C ASP A 318 -17.54 7.59 -6.96
N PHE A 319 -16.23 7.68 -6.70
CA PHE A 319 -15.26 6.64 -7.03
C PHE A 319 -14.99 5.73 -5.84
N TYR A 320 -14.40 4.56 -6.12
CA TYR A 320 -14.04 3.62 -5.06
C TYR A 320 -13.05 4.27 -4.09
N ASN A 321 -13.37 4.25 -2.80
CA ASN A 321 -12.50 4.81 -1.78
C ASN A 321 -11.52 3.75 -1.25
N PRO A 322 -10.21 3.82 -1.59
CA PRO A 322 -9.23 2.83 -1.15
C PRO A 322 -8.93 2.91 0.36
N SER A 323 -9.39 3.94 1.08
CA SER A 323 -9.18 4.05 2.53
C SER A 323 -10.18 3.28 3.39
N ILE A 324 -11.28 2.76 2.81
CA ILE A 324 -12.32 2.04 3.58
C ILE A 324 -11.83 0.67 4.05
N ASP A 325 -12.30 0.21 5.20
CA ASP A 325 -11.95 -1.12 5.70
C ASP A 325 -12.36 -2.25 4.74
N PHE A 326 -11.63 -3.35 4.82
CA PHE A 326 -11.78 -4.55 3.99
C PHE A 326 -11.51 -4.34 2.49
N SER A 327 -11.01 -3.16 2.10
CA SER A 327 -10.41 -2.97 0.77
C SER A 327 -9.13 -3.79 0.61
N TYR A 328 -8.69 -4.00 -0.64
CA TYR A 328 -7.37 -4.56 -0.93
C TYR A 328 -6.23 -3.52 -0.88
N PHE A 329 -6.53 -2.26 -0.61
CA PHE A 329 -5.56 -1.17 -0.61
C PHE A 329 -5.00 -0.90 0.79
N SER A 330 -3.67 -0.80 0.89
CA SER A 330 -2.93 -0.46 2.12
C SER A 330 -2.80 1.06 2.28
N LEU A 331 -3.92 1.78 2.17
CA LEU A 331 -3.99 3.24 2.33
C LEU A 331 -4.99 3.59 3.43
N THR A 332 -4.66 4.58 4.26
CA THR A 332 -5.53 5.09 5.32
C THR A 332 -6.19 6.41 4.92
N SER A 333 -7.14 6.89 5.72
CA SER A 333 -7.77 8.21 5.51
C SER A 333 -6.81 9.39 5.70
N LYS A 334 -5.60 9.13 6.20
CA LYS A 334 -4.52 10.11 6.26
C LYS A 334 -3.97 10.40 4.85
N GLU A 335 -3.71 9.35 4.07
CA GLU A 335 -3.19 9.47 2.71
C GLU A 335 -4.27 9.74 1.67
N VAL A 336 -5.54 9.39 1.91
CA VAL A 336 -6.61 9.53 0.91
C VAL A 336 -7.48 10.75 1.20
N LYS A 337 -7.70 11.59 0.19
CA LYS A 337 -8.60 12.76 0.25
C LYS A 337 -9.67 12.68 -0.83
N VAL A 338 -10.92 12.84 -0.41
CA VAL A 338 -12.08 12.84 -1.30
C VAL A 338 -12.34 14.26 -1.78
N LEU A 339 -12.56 14.41 -3.08
CA LEU A 339 -12.92 15.66 -3.74
C LEU A 339 -14.30 15.53 -4.39
N GLU A 340 -15.02 16.64 -4.43
CA GLU A 340 -16.31 16.73 -5.13
C GLU A 340 -16.10 16.85 -6.65
N THR A 341 -15.08 17.60 -7.07
CA THR A 341 -14.77 17.88 -8.48
C THR A 341 -13.30 17.68 -8.80
N PRO A 342 -12.95 17.12 -9.97
CA PRO A 342 -11.56 17.00 -10.39
C PRO A 342 -11.02 18.37 -10.86
N PRO A 343 -9.71 18.67 -10.64
CA PRO A 343 -9.06 19.91 -11.07
C PRO A 343 -9.28 20.26 -12.54
N ARG A 344 -9.29 19.25 -13.43
CA ARG A 344 -9.55 19.47 -14.85
C ARG A 344 -10.94 20.03 -15.15
N PHE A 345 -11.95 19.67 -14.37
CA PHE A 345 -13.31 20.19 -14.55
C PHE A 345 -13.47 21.57 -13.94
N GLU A 346 -12.82 21.84 -12.81
CA GLU A 346 -12.77 23.19 -12.25
C GLU A 346 -12.08 24.15 -13.22
N TYR A 347 -10.95 23.77 -13.80
CA TYR A 347 -10.23 24.58 -14.78
C TYR A 347 -11.11 24.93 -16.00
N LEU A 348 -11.87 23.96 -16.53
CA LEU A 348 -12.84 24.20 -17.61
C LEU A 348 -13.95 25.18 -17.19
N SER A 349 -14.41 25.12 -15.94
CA SER A 349 -15.43 26.04 -15.42
C SER A 349 -14.90 27.49 -15.30
N PHE A 350 -13.63 27.67 -14.96
CA PHE A 350 -12.97 28.98 -14.95
C PHE A 350 -12.85 29.55 -16.36
N GLN A 351 -12.47 28.74 -17.35
CA GLN A 351 -12.42 29.18 -18.75
C GLN A 351 -13.80 29.58 -19.29
N LYS A 352 -14.88 28.88 -18.88
CA LYS A 352 -16.26 29.20 -19.28
C LYS A 352 -16.78 30.52 -18.68
N LYS A 353 -16.26 30.97 -17.54
CA LYS A 353 -16.59 32.30 -17.00
C LYS A 353 -15.92 33.43 -17.80
N ASP A 354 -14.73 33.17 -18.35
CA ASP A 354 -13.97 34.12 -19.17
C ASP A 354 -14.35 34.10 -20.66
N LYS A 355 -15.12 33.10 -21.11
CA LYS A 355 -15.66 33.02 -22.48
C LYS A 355 -17.16 32.69 -22.46
N LYS A 356 -18.01 33.63 -22.88
CA LYS A 356 -19.39 33.34 -23.33
C LYS A 356 -19.31 32.17 -24.31
N ILE A 357 -19.86 31.03 -23.92
CA ILE A 357 -19.75 29.79 -24.66
C ILE A 357 -20.49 29.92 -25.99
N LEU A 358 -19.74 29.85 -27.08
CA LEU A 358 -20.21 29.39 -28.37
C LEU A 358 -20.24 27.85 -28.32
N PHE A 359 -21.43 27.28 -28.08
CA PHE A 359 -21.79 25.94 -28.54
C PHE A 359 -23.31 25.97 -28.80
N LEU A 360 -23.65 26.14 -30.07
CA LEU A 360 -24.86 25.60 -30.70
C LEU A 360 -24.59 24.15 -31.09
#